data_AF-A0A933F5J7-F1
#
_entry.id   AF-A0A933F5J7-F1
#
_cell.length_a   1.000
_cell.length_b   1.000
_cell.length_c   1.000
_cell.angle_alpha   90.00
_cell.angle_beta   90.00
_cell.angle_gamma   90.00
#
_symmetry.space_group_name_H-M   'P 1'
#
loop_
_entity.id
_entity.type
_entity.pdbx_description
1 polymer ?
#
loop_
_entity_poly.entity_id
_entity_poly.type
_entity_poly.pdbx_seq_one_letter_code
_entity_poly.pdbx_strand_id
1 'polypeptide(L)'
;MADLTKVETFERYVPIVKATPGGFVLAPVLIPRVVDQVGDWIEEEEIEKAMVSFAENGRKIDLQHQSLLTEGDVTVVESYILRSASTINGVALPRGTWLLGLRLSPRLRKMVADGQINGLSMKGRAVRTEMVE
;
A
#
# COMPACT_ATOMS: atom_id res chain seq x y z
N MET A 1 -30.59 18.23 2.00
CA MET A 1 -29.90 17.01 1.54
C MET A 1 -28.87 16.68 2.60
N ALA A 2 -28.90 15.47 3.17
CA ALA A 2 -27.96 15.11 4.21
C ALA A 2 -26.59 14.90 3.55
N ASP A 3 -25.67 15.82 3.80
CA ASP A 3 -24.25 15.62 3.55
C ASP A 3 -23.76 14.58 4.58
N LEU A 4 -23.80 13.31 4.19
CA LEU A 4 -23.34 12.17 5.00
C LEU A 4 -21.88 11.84 4.67
N THR A 5 -21.02 12.86 4.53
CA THR A 5 -19.58 12.65 4.40
C THR A 5 -19.00 12.19 5.73
N LYS A 6 -18.88 10.87 5.89
CA LYS A 6 -18.19 10.28 7.04
C LYS A 6 -16.71 10.11 6.70
N VAL A 7 -15.87 10.87 7.38
CA VAL A 7 -14.41 10.67 7.34
C VAL A 7 -14.09 9.45 8.19
N GLU A 8 -13.55 8.42 7.58
CA GLU A 8 -13.21 7.17 8.26
C GLU A 8 -11.69 6.91 8.18
N THR A 9 -11.15 6.31 9.23
CA THR A 9 -9.78 5.78 9.21
C THR A 9 -9.86 4.35 8.68
N PHE A 10 -9.05 4.03 7.68
CA PHE A 10 -9.01 2.69 7.11
C PHE A 10 -7.60 2.11 7.19
N GLU A 11 -7.52 0.79 7.25
CA GLU A 11 -6.28 0.03 7.14
C GLU A 11 -6.47 -1.05 6.07
N ARG A 12 -5.61 -1.06 5.06
CA ARG A 12 -5.72 -2.00 3.93
C ARG A 12 -4.46 -2.81 3.75
N TYR A 13 -4.57 -4.12 3.94
CA TYR A 13 -3.48 -5.09 3.78
C TYR A 13 -3.37 -5.62 2.35
N VAL A 14 -2.13 -5.73 1.88
CA VAL A 14 -1.78 -6.20 0.54
C VAL A 14 -0.48 -6.99 0.59
N PRO A 15 -0.43 -8.22 0.05
CA PRO A 15 0.73 -9.10 0.21
C PRO A 15 1.94 -8.63 -0.61
N ILE A 16 3.14 -8.96 -0.14
CA ILE A 16 4.38 -8.76 -0.90
C ILE A 16 4.32 -9.63 -2.16
N VAL A 17 4.51 -9.00 -3.33
CA VAL A 17 4.50 -9.69 -4.64
C VAL A 17 5.90 -10.05 -5.12
N LYS A 18 6.95 -9.45 -4.55
CA LYS A 18 8.35 -9.80 -4.83
C LYS A 18 9.21 -9.57 -3.61
N ALA A 19 10.11 -10.50 -3.33
CA ALA A 19 11.22 -10.33 -2.39
C ALA A 19 12.49 -10.90 -3.00
N THR A 20 13.63 -10.27 -2.73
CA THR A 20 14.95 -10.71 -3.23
C THR A 20 15.91 -10.95 -2.07
N PRO A 21 16.92 -11.84 -2.22
CA PRO A 21 17.96 -12.04 -1.20
C PRO A 21 18.69 -10.74 -0.81
N GLY A 22 18.82 -9.82 -1.76
CA GLY A 22 19.41 -8.50 -1.56
C GLY A 22 18.54 -7.52 -0.74
N GLY A 23 17.37 -7.94 -0.27
CA GLY A 23 16.52 -7.10 0.58
C GLY A 23 15.57 -6.15 -0.10
N PHE A 24 15.47 -6.23 -1.43
CA PHE A 24 14.44 -5.53 -2.14
C PHE A 24 13.13 -6.30 -2.01
N VAL A 25 12.07 -5.60 -1.62
CA VAL A 25 10.69 -6.09 -1.65
C VAL A 25 9.82 -5.16 -2.49
N LEU A 26 8.81 -5.70 -3.16
CA LEU A 26 7.79 -4.96 -3.91
C LEU A 26 6.43 -5.47 -3.47
N ALA A 27 5.53 -4.55 -3.15
CA ALA A 27 4.15 -4.86 -2.80
C ALA A 27 3.20 -3.80 -3.37
N PRO A 28 1.96 -4.18 -3.73
CA PRO A 28 0.92 -3.20 -3.92
C PRO A 28 0.67 -2.48 -2.58
N VAL A 29 0.16 -1.26 -2.66
CA VAL A 29 -0.28 -0.48 -1.49
C VAL A 29 -1.80 -0.33 -1.54
N LEU A 30 -2.33 0.05 -2.70
CA LEU A 30 -3.76 0.09 -2.99
C LEU A 30 -4.01 -0.47 -4.40
N ILE A 31 -5.11 -1.21 -4.54
CA ILE A 31 -5.51 -1.86 -5.79
C ILE A 31 -6.92 -1.35 -6.15
N PRO A 32 -7.10 -0.73 -7.32
CA PRO A 32 -8.39 -0.14 -7.68
C PRO A 32 -9.45 -1.21 -7.85
N ARG A 33 -10.69 -0.88 -7.46
CA ARG A 33 -11.90 -1.73 -7.63
C ARG A 33 -11.78 -3.15 -7.09
N VAL A 34 -10.86 -3.36 -6.15
CA VAL A 34 -10.81 -4.59 -5.36
C VAL A 34 -11.51 -4.29 -4.05
N VAL A 35 -12.53 -5.10 -3.74
CA VAL A 35 -13.27 -5.04 -2.49
C VAL A 35 -12.34 -5.46 -1.35
N ASP A 36 -12.26 -4.66 -0.29
CA ASP A 36 -11.49 -4.96 0.91
C ASP A 36 -12.30 -5.79 1.93
N GLN A 37 -11.75 -5.97 3.13
CA GLN A 37 -12.35 -6.79 4.18
C GLN A 37 -13.68 -6.27 4.71
N VAL A 38 -13.99 -4.98 4.50
CA VAL A 38 -15.22 -4.34 4.98
C VAL A 38 -16.20 -4.01 3.86
N GLY A 39 -15.91 -4.44 2.62
CA GLY A 39 -16.83 -4.30 1.50
C GLY A 39 -16.59 -3.06 0.64
N ASP A 40 -15.55 -2.27 0.91
CA ASP A 40 -15.27 -1.03 0.20
C ASP A 40 -14.17 -1.19 -0.84
N TRP A 41 -14.10 -0.23 -1.78
CA TRP A 41 -13.11 -0.20 -2.83
C TRP A 41 -12.74 1.25 -3.17
N ILE A 42 -11.63 1.45 -3.87
CA ILE A 42 -11.08 2.77 -4.17
C ILE A 42 -10.90 2.91 -5.69
N GLU A 43 -11.21 4.07 -6.25
CA GLU A 43 -10.96 4.41 -7.66
C GLU A 43 -9.47 4.72 -7.91
N GLU A 44 -9.04 4.60 -9.17
CA GLU A 44 -7.65 4.88 -9.57
C GLU A 44 -7.21 6.31 -9.23
N GLU A 45 -8.07 7.30 -9.43
CA GLU A 45 -7.77 8.71 -9.19
C GLU A 45 -7.51 8.99 -7.71
N GLU A 46 -8.25 8.33 -6.80
CA GLU A 46 -8.03 8.47 -5.36
C GLU A 46 -6.76 7.75 -4.91
N ILE A 47 -6.40 6.64 -5.55
CA ILE A 47 -5.11 5.97 -5.32
C ILE A 47 -3.95 6.88 -5.75
N GLU A 48 -4.08 7.60 -6.86
CA GLU A 48 -3.06 8.57 -7.31
C GLU A 48 -2.89 9.72 -6.30
N LYS A 49 -4.00 10.29 -5.82
CA LYS A 49 -3.95 11.30 -4.74
C LYS A 49 -3.27 10.77 -3.48
N ALA A 50 -3.59 9.53 -3.08
CA ALA A 50 -2.97 8.90 -1.92
C ALA A 50 -1.45 8.72 -2.09
N MET A 51 -1.00 8.27 -3.27
CA MET A 51 0.42 8.13 -3.59
C MET A 51 1.15 9.49 -3.55
N VAL A 52 0.56 10.53 -4.16
CA VAL A 52 1.14 11.89 -4.15
C VAL A 52 1.24 12.41 -2.72
N SER A 53 0.17 12.29 -1.94
CA SER A 53 0.16 12.68 -0.53
C SER A 53 1.21 11.94 0.29
N PHE A 54 1.39 10.64 0.08
CA PHE A 54 2.46 9.87 0.72
C PHE A 54 3.86 10.40 0.37
N ALA A 55 4.07 10.76 -0.91
CA ALA A 55 5.34 11.33 -1.36
C ALA A 55 5.61 12.71 -0.74
N GLU A 56 4.59 13.56 -0.63
CA GLU A 56 4.68 14.91 -0.04
C GLU A 56 4.87 14.88 1.48
N ASN A 57 4.29 13.88 2.16
CA ASN A 57 4.35 13.75 3.62
C ASN A 57 5.57 12.95 4.14
N GLY A 58 6.64 12.89 3.34
CA GLY A 58 7.92 12.33 3.75
C GLY A 58 8.01 10.80 3.72
N ARG A 59 7.09 10.12 3.02
CA ARG A 59 7.15 8.67 2.74
C ARG A 59 7.33 7.79 3.98
N LYS A 60 6.63 8.15 5.06
CA LYS A 60 6.75 7.50 6.37
C LYS A 60 6.32 6.03 6.28
N ILE A 61 7.18 5.14 6.77
CA ILE A 61 6.88 3.71 6.93
C ILE A 61 6.97 3.40 8.41
N ASP A 62 6.00 2.66 8.94
CA ASP A 62 6.06 2.10 10.28
C ASP A 62 6.03 0.58 10.25
N LEU A 63 6.42 -0.03 11.37
CA LEU A 63 6.26 -1.45 11.61
C LEU A 63 4.96 -1.65 12.39
N GLN A 64 4.00 -2.34 11.76
CA GLN A 64 2.73 -2.77 12.37
C GLN A 64 1.93 -1.64 13.01
N HIS A 65 1.96 -0.41 12.45
CA HIS A 65 1.28 0.77 12.98
C HIS A 65 1.68 1.15 14.42
N GLN A 66 2.83 0.66 14.90
CA GLN A 66 3.29 0.87 16.28
C GLN A 66 4.58 1.69 16.35
N SER A 67 5.48 1.55 15.38
CA SER A 67 6.82 2.13 15.48
C SER A 67 7.29 2.64 14.12
N LEU A 68 7.50 3.95 14.04
CA LEU A 68 8.05 4.59 12.85
C LEU A 68 9.46 4.03 12.58
N LEU A 69 9.69 3.61 11.34
CA LEU A 69 10.98 3.10 10.88
C LEU A 69 11.83 4.25 10.37
N THR A 70 13.15 4.11 10.52
CA THR A 70 14.13 5.08 10.04
C THR A 70 14.69 4.69 8.68
N GLU A 71 15.43 5.60 8.03
CA GLU A 71 16.12 5.31 6.76
C GLU A 71 17.12 4.13 6.88
N GLY A 72 17.65 3.88 8.08
CA GLY A 72 18.52 2.74 8.36
C GLY A 72 17.77 1.40 8.44
N ASP A 73 16.46 1.44 8.71
CA ASP A 73 15.60 0.27 8.75
C ASP A 73 15.02 -0.05 7.38
N VAL A 74 14.52 0.98 6.69
CA VAL A 74 13.85 0.84 5.40
C VAL A 74 14.08 2.08 4.53
N THR A 75 14.29 1.85 3.24
CA THR A 75 14.36 2.91 2.24
C THR A 75 13.33 2.68 1.16
N VAL A 76 12.56 3.70 0.80
CA VAL A 76 11.70 3.66 -0.39
C VAL A 76 12.57 3.79 -1.63
N VAL A 77 12.61 2.72 -2.44
CA VAL A 77 13.40 2.66 -3.68
C VAL A 77 12.57 3.13 -4.88
N GLU A 78 11.30 2.72 -4.93
CA GLU A 78 10.39 3.10 -6.01
C GLU A 78 8.95 3.23 -5.47
N SER A 79 8.18 4.15 -6.03
CA SER A 79 6.76 4.37 -5.74
C SER A 79 6.08 4.79 -7.03
N TYR A 80 5.18 3.97 -7.58
CA TYR A 80 4.61 4.22 -8.90
C TYR A 80 3.25 3.56 -9.09
N ILE A 81 2.49 4.05 -10.07
CA ILE A 81 1.21 3.48 -10.50
C ILE A 81 1.39 2.71 -11.80
N LEU A 82 0.79 1.51 -11.86
CA LEU A 82 0.70 0.74 -13.09
C LEU A 82 -0.14 1.47 -14.15
N ARG A 83 0.48 1.82 -15.28
CA ARG A 83 -0.19 2.50 -16.41
C ARG A 83 -1.02 1.56 -17.28
N SER A 84 -0.79 0.25 -17.15
CA SER A 84 -1.58 -0.83 -17.76
C SER A 84 -1.65 -2.00 -16.79
N ALA A 85 -2.64 -2.88 -16.96
CA ALA A 85 -2.67 -4.13 -16.19
C ALA A 85 -1.40 -4.94 -16.46
N SER A 86 -0.85 -5.56 -15.42
CA SER A 86 0.42 -6.28 -15.49
C SER A 86 0.40 -7.48 -14.57
N THR A 87 1.28 -8.45 -14.83
CA THR A 87 1.51 -9.59 -13.94
C THR A 87 2.92 -9.51 -13.38
N ILE A 88 3.04 -9.47 -12.06
CA ILE A 88 4.33 -9.41 -11.36
C ILE A 88 4.48 -10.69 -10.55
N ASN A 89 5.48 -11.52 -10.89
CA ASN A 89 5.72 -12.82 -10.25
C ASN A 89 4.47 -13.72 -10.15
N GLY A 90 3.65 -13.74 -11.21
CA GLY A 90 2.42 -14.54 -11.25
C GLY A 90 1.21 -13.90 -10.57
N VAL A 91 1.35 -12.72 -9.95
CA VAL A 91 0.23 -11.96 -9.38
C VAL A 91 -0.27 -10.96 -10.43
N ALA A 92 -1.52 -11.13 -10.86
CA ALA A 92 -2.18 -10.19 -11.76
C ALA A 92 -2.62 -8.93 -11.00
N LEU A 93 -2.22 -7.77 -11.51
CA LEU A 93 -2.53 -6.47 -10.94
C LEU A 93 -3.17 -5.57 -12.01
N PRO A 94 -4.33 -4.93 -11.72
CA PRO A 94 -4.98 -4.04 -12.67
C PRO A 94 -4.20 -2.74 -12.85
N ARG A 95 -4.46 -2.04 -13.97
CA ARG A 95 -4.09 -0.63 -14.15
C ARG A 95 -4.57 0.19 -12.96
N GLY A 96 -3.80 1.20 -12.56
CA GLY A 96 -4.11 2.05 -11.42
C GLY A 96 -3.62 1.51 -10.08
N THR A 97 -3.09 0.28 -10.03
CA THR A 97 -2.46 -0.25 -8.82
C THR A 97 -1.23 0.59 -8.45
N TRP A 98 -1.19 1.08 -7.21
CA TRP A 98 0.00 1.70 -6.66
C TRP A 98 0.93 0.63 -6.06
N LEU A 99 2.17 0.59 -6.54
CA LEU A 99 3.25 -0.27 -6.08
C LEU A 99 4.31 0.53 -5.33
N LEU A 100 4.84 -0.10 -4.27
CA LEU A 100 5.93 0.45 -3.46
C LEU A 100 7.06 -0.59 -3.36
N GLY A 101 8.24 -0.20 -3.82
CA GLY A 101 9.47 -0.97 -3.71
C GLY A 101 10.32 -0.45 -2.55
N LEU A 102 10.74 -1.35 -1.66
CA LEU A 102 11.46 -1.03 -0.44
C LEU A 102 12.79 -1.80 -0.38
N ARG A 103 13.83 -1.15 0.14
CA ARG A 103 15.06 -1.79 0.59
C ARG A 103 14.98 -1.98 2.10
N LEU A 104 15.09 -3.22 2.55
CA LEU A 104 14.99 -3.58 3.97
C LEU A 104 16.37 -3.80 4.60
N SER A 105 16.53 -3.39 5.86
CA SER A 105 17.67 -3.74 6.70
C SER A 105 17.77 -5.26 6.94
N PRO A 106 18.94 -5.80 7.34
CA PRO A 106 19.10 -7.22 7.68
C PRO A 106 18.04 -7.75 8.66
N ARG A 107 17.68 -6.95 9.67
CA ARG A 107 16.65 -7.30 10.66
C ARG A 107 15.28 -7.49 9.99
N LEU A 108 14.81 -6.51 9.22
CA LEU A 108 13.51 -6.57 8.58
C LEU A 108 13.45 -7.66 7.49
N ARG A 109 14.56 -7.90 6.76
CA ARG A 109 14.66 -9.02 5.82
C ARG A 109 14.45 -10.36 6.50
N LYS A 110 15.02 -10.54 7.69
CA LYS A 110 14.81 -11.76 8.48
C LYS A 110 13.34 -11.91 8.88
N MET A 111 12.69 -10.83 9.30
CA MET A 111 11.26 -10.86 9.63
C MET A 111 10.38 -11.23 8.43
N VAL A 112 10.71 -10.75 7.21
CA VAL A 112 10.03 -11.18 5.98
C VAL A 112 10.27 -12.66 5.70
N ALA A 113 11.52 -13.13 5.80
CA ALA A 113 11.87 -14.53 5.57
C ALA A 113 11.20 -15.49 6.57
N ASP A 114 11.04 -15.06 7.82
CA ASP A 114 10.36 -15.81 8.88
C ASP A 114 8.82 -15.69 8.79
N GLY A 115 8.28 -14.95 7.81
CA GLY A 115 6.85 -14.77 7.61
C GLY A 115 6.16 -13.79 8.57
N GLN A 116 6.92 -13.08 9.41
CA GLN A 116 6.40 -12.07 10.35
C GLN A 116 5.96 -10.78 9.65
N ILE A 117 6.54 -10.49 8.48
CA ILE A 117 6.13 -9.41 7.57
C ILE A 117 5.80 -10.05 6.23
N ASN A 118 4.53 -10.02 5.85
CA ASN A 118 4.00 -10.68 4.66
C ASN A 118 3.35 -9.71 3.66
N GLY A 119 3.20 -8.43 4.03
CA GLY A 119 2.53 -7.43 3.21
C GLY A 119 2.80 -6.00 3.67
N LEU A 120 2.24 -5.05 2.93
CA LEU A 120 2.13 -3.65 3.34
C LEU A 120 0.71 -3.36 3.81
N SER A 121 0.60 -2.37 4.68
CA SER A 121 -0.68 -1.81 5.11
C SER A 121 -0.68 -0.31 4.89
N MET A 122 -1.68 0.21 4.18
CA MET A 122 -1.92 1.65 4.12
C MET A 122 -2.87 2.05 5.23
N LYS A 123 -2.47 3.03 6.05
CA LYS A 123 -3.32 3.68 7.04
C LYS A 123 -3.56 5.12 6.62
N GLY A 124 -4.83 5.50 6.50
CA GLY A 124 -5.21 6.82 6.03
C GLY A 124 -6.58 7.24 6.52
N ARG A 125 -6.97 8.47 6.17
CA ARG A 125 -8.35 8.95 6.31
C ARG A 125 -8.95 9.11 4.92
N ALA A 126 -10.16 8.61 4.73
CA ALA A 126 -10.91 8.76 3.50
C ALA A 126 -12.33 9.22 3.81
N VAL A 127 -12.96 9.89 2.85
CA VAL A 127 -14.41 10.10 2.86
C VAL A 127 -15.04 8.93 2.13
N ARG A 128 -15.94 8.21 2.82
CA ARG A 128 -16.71 7.13 2.20
C ARG A 128 -17.94 7.71 1.51
N THR A 129 -18.13 7.35 0.25
CA THR A 129 -19.34 7.69 -0.52
C THR A 129 -20.18 6.44 -0.67
N GLU A 130 -21.42 6.46 -0.17
CA GLU A 130 -22.36 5.39 -0.42
C GLU A 130 -22.85 5.47 -1.87
N MET A 131 -22.79 4.36 -2.58
CA MET A 131 -23.37 4.24 -3.90
C MET A 131 -24.89 4.22 -3.73
N VAL A 132 -25.57 5.29 -4.14
CA VAL A 132 -27.03 5.31 -4.22
C VAL A 132 -27.42 4.65 -5.54
N GLU A 133 -28.19 3.57 -5.45
CA GLU A 133 -28.74 2.83 -6.60
C GLU A 133 -29.82 3.62 -7.33
#